data_AF-A0A7J7BYF2-F1
#
_entry.id   AF-A0A7J7BYF2-F1
#
_cell.length_a   1.000
_cell.length_b   1.000
_cell.length_c   1.000
_cell.angle_alpha   90.00
_cell.angle_beta   90.00
_cell.angle_gamma   90.00
#
_symmetry.space_group_name_H-M   'P 1'
#
loop_
_entity.id
_entity.type
_entity.pdbx_description
1 polymer ?
#
loop_
_entity_poly.entity_id
_entity_poly.type
_entity_poly.pdbx_seq_one_letter_code
_entity_poly.pdbx_strand_id
1 'polypeptide(L)'
;MGFSFLFHCLLILSVLFSNNVFSVHAFTGTYGVNYGRIADNLPSPHSVVTLLKAAKIKNTRIYDANHDVLTAFKGSGIEIIVGLGNEYLKEISIGEDRAMNWIKENVQSYLPGTKIVGIAVGNEILGATDVELWEVLLPAAKNVYSALSRLNLEKTVEVSSPNSEAVFANSYPPSACTFKEDVLVYMKPLLQFFSQIGSPFYINAYPFLAYKFDPEHIDIRYALFEKNPGIYDAKTNIHYSNMFEAQVDAAYVALEKAGFGKMEVIVSETGWASRGDENEAGATIKNARTYNHNLRKLLAKKKGSPYRPKKVMKAYVFALFNENLKPGPTSERNFGLFKPDGSIAYDIGFTGLKDSSAASLRLLSFKGIGAHHGWFPSSYALVLTVCAASVLLILSS
;
A
#
# COMPACT_ATOMS: atom_id res chain seq x y z
N MET A 1 56.40 -7.11 19.43
CA MET A 1 55.66 -5.99 18.79
C MET A 1 54.87 -6.38 17.52
N GLY A 2 55.22 -7.46 16.80
CA GLY A 2 54.52 -7.82 15.54
C GLY A 2 53.10 -8.41 15.67
N PHE A 3 52.77 -9.11 16.77
CA PHE A 3 51.46 -9.76 16.94
C PHE A 3 50.28 -8.79 17.18
N SER A 4 50.54 -7.67 17.86
CA SER A 4 49.51 -6.66 18.14
C SER A 4 49.11 -5.88 16.87
N PHE A 5 50.05 -5.69 15.95
CA PHE A 5 49.83 -4.94 14.71
C PHE A 5 48.97 -5.73 13.71
N LEU A 6 49.20 -7.04 13.59
CA LEU A 6 48.36 -7.94 12.77
C LEU A 6 46.92 -8.04 13.28
N PHE A 7 46.71 -8.04 14.61
CA PHE A 7 45.39 -8.09 15.21
C PHE A 7 44.59 -6.79 14.99
N HIS A 8 45.26 -5.63 15.06
CA HIS A 8 44.65 -4.33 14.75
C HIS A 8 44.36 -4.18 13.24
N CYS A 9 45.22 -4.69 12.35
CA CYS A 9 44.93 -4.69 10.92
C CYS A 9 43.75 -5.61 10.56
N LEU A 10 43.58 -6.76 11.22
CA LEU A 10 42.41 -7.64 11.03
C LEU A 10 41.11 -7.03 11.56
N LEU A 11 41.17 -6.28 12.68
CA LEU A 11 40.03 -5.53 13.22
C LEU A 11 39.65 -4.32 12.34
N ILE A 12 40.62 -3.66 11.72
CA ILE A 12 40.36 -2.57 10.77
C ILE A 12 39.82 -3.14 9.44
N LEU A 13 40.31 -4.30 8.98
CA LEU A 13 39.77 -4.97 7.80
C LEU A 13 38.33 -5.47 8.02
N SER A 14 37.99 -5.96 9.22
CA SER A 14 36.61 -6.38 9.54
C SER A 14 35.63 -5.21 9.69
N VAL A 15 36.12 -4.03 10.08
CA VAL A 15 35.32 -2.78 10.10
C VAL A 15 35.18 -2.19 8.68
N LEU A 16 36.14 -2.42 7.78
CA LEU A 16 36.08 -2.00 6.37
C LEU A 16 35.17 -2.90 5.51
N PHE A 17 34.90 -4.14 5.93
CA PHE A 17 33.71 -4.89 5.48
C PHE A 17 32.49 -4.49 6.32
N SER A 18 32.23 -3.19 6.39
CA SER A 18 30.87 -2.71 6.60
C SER A 18 30.08 -3.28 5.41
N ASN A 19 29.37 -4.40 5.62
CA ASN A 19 28.37 -4.90 4.68
C ASN A 19 27.41 -3.73 4.43
N ASN A 20 27.65 -2.97 3.36
CA ASN A 20 26.64 -2.11 2.78
C ASN A 20 25.57 -3.08 2.34
N VAL A 21 24.60 -3.31 3.22
CA VAL A 21 23.37 -4.02 2.90
C VAL A 21 22.76 -3.19 1.78
N PHE A 22 22.93 -3.65 0.55
CA PHE A 22 22.28 -3.05 -0.61
C PHE A 22 20.79 -3.33 -0.47
N SER A 23 20.07 -2.41 0.17
CA SER A 23 18.62 -2.48 0.28
C SER A 23 18.04 -2.08 -1.07
N VAL A 24 17.39 -3.04 -1.74
CA VAL A 24 16.54 -2.76 -2.90
C VAL A 24 15.36 -1.94 -2.39
N HIS A 25 15.11 -0.77 -2.98
CA HIS A 25 13.96 0.05 -2.59
C HIS A 25 12.83 -0.18 -3.59
N ALA A 26 11.95 -1.13 -3.30
CA ALA A 26 10.81 -1.52 -4.14
C ALA A 26 9.62 -0.54 -4.06
N PHE A 27 9.89 0.77 -3.94
CA PHE A 27 8.84 1.78 -3.77
C PHE A 27 9.31 3.18 -4.16
N THR A 28 8.76 3.72 -5.25
CA THR A 28 8.95 5.11 -5.66
C THR A 28 7.97 6.06 -4.97
N GLY A 29 8.48 6.97 -4.14
CA GLY A 29 7.65 7.94 -3.42
C GLY A 29 6.99 7.31 -2.20
N THR A 30 5.69 7.55 -1.99
CA THR A 30 4.98 7.17 -0.75
C THR A 30 3.61 6.53 -0.97
N TYR A 31 3.08 6.55 -2.19
CA TYR A 31 1.74 6.10 -2.52
C TYR A 31 1.76 5.01 -3.61
N GLY A 32 1.15 3.88 -3.32
CA GLY A 32 0.86 2.79 -4.24
C GLY A 32 -0.59 2.34 -4.15
N VAL A 33 -0.99 1.40 -5.00
CA VAL A 33 -2.33 0.78 -4.94
C VAL A 33 -2.24 -0.73 -5.14
N ASN A 34 -3.14 -1.47 -4.50
CA ASN A 34 -3.29 -2.90 -4.74
C ASN A 34 -4.19 -3.09 -5.97
N TYR A 35 -3.67 -3.77 -7.00
CA TYR A 35 -4.43 -4.17 -8.18
C TYR A 35 -4.97 -5.59 -8.00
N GLY A 36 -5.98 -5.68 -7.14
CA GLY A 36 -6.80 -6.88 -6.96
C GLY A 36 -7.64 -7.17 -8.21
N ARG A 37 -7.85 -8.46 -8.48
CA ARG A 37 -8.53 -8.96 -9.69
C ARG A 37 -9.44 -10.15 -9.40
N ILE A 38 -9.96 -10.28 -8.18
CA ILE A 38 -11.00 -11.26 -7.86
C ILE A 38 -12.35 -10.73 -8.38
N ALA A 39 -12.45 -10.63 -9.71
CA ALA A 39 -13.55 -10.03 -10.45
C ALA A 39 -13.53 -10.48 -11.91
N ASP A 40 -14.69 -10.42 -12.57
CA ASP A 40 -14.88 -10.81 -13.98
C ASP A 40 -15.25 -9.64 -14.92
N ASN A 41 -15.32 -8.42 -14.38
CA ASN A 41 -15.84 -7.24 -15.06
C ASN A 41 -14.87 -6.04 -15.07
N LEU A 42 -13.58 -6.28 -14.84
CA LEU A 42 -12.55 -5.23 -14.77
C LEU A 42 -12.05 -4.79 -16.16
N PRO A 43 -11.47 -3.59 -16.28
CA PRO A 43 -10.84 -3.15 -17.53
C PRO A 43 -9.64 -4.03 -17.89
N SER A 44 -9.26 -4.03 -19.17
CA SER A 44 -8.07 -4.74 -19.62
C SER A 44 -6.80 -4.21 -18.93
N PRO A 45 -5.74 -5.04 -18.74
CA PRO A 45 -4.50 -4.59 -18.12
C PRO A 45 -3.86 -3.34 -18.79
N HIS A 46 -3.97 -3.20 -20.11
CA HIS A 46 -3.52 -2.00 -20.83
C HIS A 46 -4.31 -0.73 -20.45
N SER A 47 -5.62 -0.88 -20.24
CA SER A 47 -6.47 0.22 -19.75
C SER A 47 -6.10 0.58 -18.31
N VAL A 48 -5.76 -0.42 -17.50
CA VAL A 48 -5.27 -0.20 -16.12
C VAL A 48 -3.94 0.56 -16.11
N VAL A 49 -2.99 0.24 -16.99
CA VAL A 49 -1.75 1.03 -17.13
C VAL A 49 -2.06 2.49 -17.48
N THR A 50 -3.00 2.71 -18.40
CA THR A 50 -3.45 4.06 -18.77
C THR A 50 -4.03 4.81 -17.57
N LEU A 51 -4.88 4.13 -16.80
CA LEU A 51 -5.50 4.68 -15.59
C LEU A 51 -4.46 5.06 -14.54
N LEU A 52 -3.52 4.16 -14.22
CA LEU A 52 -2.46 4.40 -13.23
C LEU A 52 -1.57 5.58 -13.64
N LYS A 53 -1.19 5.67 -14.93
CA LYS A 53 -0.44 6.80 -15.47
C LYS A 53 -1.21 8.12 -15.32
N ALA A 54 -2.49 8.14 -15.68
CA ALA A 54 -3.35 9.33 -15.55
C ALA A 54 -3.49 9.76 -14.07
N ALA A 55 -3.61 8.79 -13.16
CA ALA A 55 -3.66 9.01 -11.71
C ALA A 55 -2.28 9.37 -11.10
N LYS A 56 -1.20 9.32 -11.90
CA LYS A 56 0.20 9.50 -11.46
C LYS A 56 0.63 8.53 -10.36
N ILE A 57 0.06 7.33 -10.36
CA ILE A 57 0.42 6.25 -9.45
C ILE A 57 1.59 5.49 -10.06
N LYS A 58 2.67 5.37 -9.29
CA LYS A 58 3.93 4.76 -9.75
C LYS A 58 4.19 3.36 -9.20
N ASN A 59 3.44 2.94 -8.19
CA ASN A 59 3.64 1.66 -7.51
C ASN A 59 2.31 0.91 -7.50
N THR A 60 2.36 -0.36 -7.89
CA THR A 60 1.23 -1.28 -7.78
C THR A 60 1.68 -2.61 -7.19
N ARG A 61 0.78 -3.28 -6.47
CA ARG A 61 0.96 -4.65 -6.02
C ARG A 61 -0.12 -5.54 -6.63
N ILE A 62 0.26 -6.67 -7.21
CA ILE A 62 -0.66 -7.74 -7.60
C ILE A 62 -0.46 -8.96 -6.71
N TYR A 63 -1.48 -9.79 -6.57
CA TYR A 63 -1.50 -10.95 -5.66
C TYR A 63 -1.08 -12.27 -6.32
N ASP A 64 -0.71 -12.20 -7.58
CA ASP A 64 -0.26 -13.31 -8.42
C ASP A 64 0.92 -12.82 -9.29
N ALA A 65 1.29 -13.59 -10.32
CA ALA A 65 2.21 -13.16 -11.37
C ALA A 65 1.61 -13.29 -12.77
N ASN A 66 0.40 -12.77 -12.97
CA ASN A 66 -0.35 -12.91 -14.22
C ASN A 66 0.38 -12.28 -15.42
N HIS A 67 0.57 -13.10 -16.46
CA HIS A 67 1.34 -12.77 -17.65
C HIS A 67 0.72 -11.67 -18.51
N ASP A 68 -0.60 -11.55 -18.58
CA ASP A 68 -1.27 -10.47 -19.33
C ASP A 68 -1.02 -9.11 -18.67
N VAL A 69 -1.04 -9.06 -17.34
CA VAL A 69 -0.67 -7.86 -16.58
C VAL A 69 0.79 -7.51 -16.79
N LEU A 70 1.69 -8.48 -16.59
CA LEU A 70 3.12 -8.23 -16.74
C LEU A 70 3.48 -7.79 -18.16
N THR A 71 2.83 -8.35 -19.18
CA THR A 71 2.98 -7.94 -20.58
C THR A 71 2.49 -6.52 -20.81
N ALA A 72 1.29 -6.17 -20.33
CA ALA A 72 0.72 -4.84 -20.52
C ALA A 72 1.51 -3.73 -19.82
N PHE A 73 2.18 -4.05 -18.70
CA PHE A 73 2.99 -3.11 -17.93
C PHE A 73 4.37 -2.85 -18.55
N LYS A 74 4.75 -3.56 -19.62
CA LYS A 74 6.02 -3.36 -20.33
C LYS A 74 6.17 -1.91 -20.80
N GLY A 75 7.29 -1.28 -20.47
CA GLY A 75 7.58 0.11 -20.83
C GLY A 75 6.68 1.15 -20.14
N SER A 76 5.86 0.75 -19.15
CA SER A 76 4.98 1.68 -18.44
C SER A 76 5.72 2.61 -17.47
N GLY A 77 6.86 2.14 -16.94
CA GLY A 77 7.60 2.80 -15.86
C GLY A 77 6.96 2.66 -14.47
N ILE A 78 5.84 1.93 -14.36
CA ILE A 78 5.17 1.63 -13.08
C ILE A 78 5.90 0.46 -12.43
N GLU A 79 6.25 0.62 -11.15
CA GLU A 79 6.83 -0.41 -10.31
C GLU A 79 5.76 -1.40 -9.88
N ILE A 80 6.04 -2.71 -10.04
CA ILE A 80 5.13 -3.78 -9.66
C ILE A 80 5.78 -4.71 -8.64
N ILE A 81 5.07 -4.96 -7.54
CA ILE A 81 5.30 -6.11 -6.66
C ILE A 81 4.36 -7.22 -7.13
N VAL A 82 4.93 -8.40 -7.43
CA VAL A 82 4.17 -9.61 -7.78
C VAL A 82 3.95 -10.49 -6.56
N GLY A 83 2.86 -11.23 -6.54
CA GLY A 83 2.55 -12.16 -5.45
C GLY A 83 2.98 -13.58 -5.82
N LEU A 84 3.71 -14.22 -4.91
CA LEU A 84 3.83 -15.66 -4.90
C LEU A 84 2.72 -16.20 -3.99
N GLY A 85 1.68 -16.77 -4.61
CA GLY A 85 0.48 -17.21 -3.93
C GLY A 85 0.72 -18.21 -2.79
N ASN A 86 -0.15 -18.20 -1.79
CA ASN A 86 -0.07 -19.05 -0.61
C ASN A 86 -0.04 -20.54 -0.98
N GLU A 87 -0.74 -20.91 -2.05
CA GLU A 87 -0.82 -22.24 -2.62
C GLU A 87 0.54 -22.81 -3.09
N TYR A 88 1.51 -21.93 -3.40
CA TYR A 88 2.85 -22.34 -3.86
C TYR A 88 3.85 -22.51 -2.71
N LEU A 89 3.53 -22.08 -1.49
CA LEU A 89 4.51 -22.01 -0.40
C LEU A 89 5.09 -23.38 -0.05
N LYS A 90 4.26 -24.42 0.07
CA LYS A 90 4.69 -25.78 0.40
C LYS A 90 5.61 -26.37 -0.67
N GLU A 91 5.31 -26.09 -1.94
CA GLU A 91 6.12 -26.56 -3.06
C GLU A 91 7.46 -25.83 -3.11
N ILE A 92 7.45 -24.51 -2.95
CA ILE A 92 8.64 -23.68 -3.04
C ILE A 92 9.55 -23.83 -1.83
N SER A 93 9.01 -24.16 -0.65
CA SER A 93 9.81 -24.42 0.55
C SER A 93 10.74 -25.63 0.44
N ILE A 94 10.37 -26.63 -0.36
CA ILE A 94 11.10 -27.91 -0.43
C ILE A 94 12.13 -27.99 -1.56
N GLY A 95 12.17 -27.03 -2.49
CA GLY A 95 13.09 -27.11 -3.63
C GLY A 95 13.43 -25.75 -4.24
N GLU A 96 14.70 -25.38 -4.17
CA GLU A 96 15.23 -24.17 -4.81
C GLU A 96 15.00 -24.17 -6.34
N ASP A 97 15.07 -25.33 -7.00
CA ASP A 97 14.80 -25.46 -8.43
C ASP A 97 13.36 -25.05 -8.80
N ARG A 98 12.41 -25.24 -7.90
CA ARG A 98 11.01 -24.82 -8.11
C ARG A 98 10.89 -23.31 -8.02
N ALA A 99 11.55 -22.70 -7.03
CA ALA A 99 11.65 -21.23 -6.94
C ALA A 99 12.35 -20.65 -8.18
N MET A 100 13.43 -21.28 -8.64
CA MET A 100 14.18 -20.90 -9.83
C MET A 100 13.30 -20.92 -11.09
N ASN A 101 12.54 -22.00 -11.31
CA ASN A 101 11.62 -22.09 -12.46
C ASN A 101 10.53 -21.03 -12.38
N TRP A 102 9.91 -20.85 -11.21
CA TRP A 102 8.89 -19.84 -11.00
C TRP A 102 9.43 -18.43 -11.29
N ILE A 103 10.64 -18.09 -10.83
CA ILE A 103 11.25 -16.77 -11.08
C ILE A 103 11.60 -16.59 -12.55
N LYS A 104 12.15 -17.61 -13.21
CA LYS A 104 12.46 -17.54 -14.65
C LYS A 104 11.22 -17.24 -15.49
N GLU A 105 10.14 -17.93 -15.19
CA GLU A 105 8.87 -17.83 -15.91
C GLU A 105 8.14 -16.52 -15.62
N ASN A 106 8.08 -16.12 -14.34
CA ASN A 106 7.17 -15.07 -13.89
C ASN A 106 7.84 -13.72 -13.63
N VAL A 107 9.18 -13.67 -13.55
CA VAL A 107 9.93 -12.46 -13.21
C VAL A 107 11.01 -12.17 -14.25
N GLN A 108 11.95 -13.10 -14.46
CA GLN A 108 13.10 -12.87 -15.35
C GLN A 108 12.67 -12.63 -16.80
N SER A 109 11.70 -13.40 -17.30
CA SER A 109 11.14 -13.28 -18.66
C SER A 109 10.58 -11.89 -18.99
N TYR A 110 10.15 -11.13 -17.98
CA TYR A 110 9.56 -9.80 -18.12
C TYR A 110 10.56 -8.67 -17.89
N LEU A 111 11.71 -8.96 -17.27
CA LEU A 111 12.75 -7.97 -17.01
C LEU A 111 13.66 -7.76 -18.24
N PRO A 112 14.18 -6.54 -18.47
CA PRO A 112 13.88 -5.28 -17.75
C PRO A 112 12.64 -4.55 -18.30
N GLY A 113 11.90 -5.15 -19.24
CA GLY A 113 10.80 -4.50 -19.95
C GLY A 113 9.67 -4.04 -19.03
N THR A 114 9.31 -4.86 -18.06
CA THR A 114 8.35 -4.57 -16.99
C THR A 114 9.10 -4.37 -15.68
N LYS A 115 8.82 -3.28 -14.96
CA LYS A 115 9.58 -2.90 -13.77
C LYS A 115 9.13 -3.67 -12.53
N ILE A 116 9.37 -4.98 -12.52
CA ILE A 116 9.15 -5.84 -11.35
C ILE A 116 10.21 -5.51 -10.31
N VAL A 117 9.77 -4.99 -9.17
CA VAL A 117 10.67 -4.51 -8.09
C VAL A 117 10.61 -5.38 -6.84
N GLY A 118 9.65 -6.30 -6.74
CA GLY A 118 9.57 -7.20 -5.60
C GLY A 118 8.68 -8.41 -5.82
N ILE A 119 8.90 -9.42 -4.98
CA ILE A 119 8.08 -10.62 -4.82
C ILE A 119 7.57 -10.64 -3.38
N ALA A 120 6.26 -10.59 -3.20
CA ALA A 120 5.59 -10.84 -1.94
C ALA A 120 5.36 -12.36 -1.81
N VAL A 121 6.13 -13.02 -0.94
CA VAL A 121 6.06 -14.45 -0.67
C VAL A 121 4.95 -14.73 0.33
N GLY A 122 3.81 -15.17 -0.18
CA GLY A 122 2.58 -15.31 0.60
C GLY A 122 1.93 -13.97 0.96
N ASN A 123 0.75 -14.06 1.56
CA ASN A 123 -0.01 -12.93 2.10
C ASN A 123 -0.73 -13.35 3.37
N GLU A 124 -0.48 -12.63 4.48
CA GLU A 124 -1.13 -12.83 5.78
C GLU A 124 -1.00 -14.26 6.33
N ILE A 125 0.16 -14.89 6.14
CA ILE A 125 0.39 -16.29 6.54
C ILE A 125 0.40 -16.45 8.05
N LEU A 126 1.28 -15.73 8.74
CA LEU A 126 1.43 -15.82 10.19
C LEU A 126 0.21 -15.18 10.88
N GLY A 127 -0.33 -15.84 11.90
CA GLY A 127 -1.55 -15.43 12.58
C GLY A 127 -2.85 -15.87 11.90
N ALA A 128 -2.78 -16.50 10.72
CA ALA A 128 -3.91 -17.17 10.07
C ALA A 128 -4.14 -18.60 10.59
N THR A 129 -5.22 -19.25 10.19
CA THR A 129 -5.63 -20.55 10.72
C THR A 129 -4.81 -21.74 10.21
N ASP A 130 -4.14 -21.63 9.05
CA ASP A 130 -3.34 -22.71 8.47
C ASP A 130 -1.90 -22.68 9.00
N VAL A 131 -1.68 -23.42 10.08
CA VAL A 131 -0.37 -23.49 10.77
C VAL A 131 0.70 -24.17 9.91
N GLU A 132 0.32 -25.07 8.98
CA GLU A 132 1.30 -25.70 8.09
C GLU A 132 1.98 -24.66 7.19
N LEU A 133 1.25 -23.62 6.78
CA LEU A 133 1.82 -22.52 6.01
C LEU A 133 2.81 -21.66 6.81
N TRP A 134 2.69 -21.62 8.14
CA TRP A 134 3.62 -20.87 9.00
C TRP A 134 5.02 -21.48 8.95
N GLU A 135 5.10 -22.81 8.97
CA GLU A 135 6.36 -23.56 8.97
C GLU A 135 7.12 -23.41 7.65
N VAL A 136 6.41 -23.36 6.53
CA VAL A 136 7.01 -23.33 5.18
C VAL A 136 7.33 -21.92 4.67
N LEU A 137 6.82 -20.87 5.31
CA LEU A 137 7.00 -19.48 4.86
C LEU A 137 8.48 -19.08 4.78
N LEU A 138 9.25 -19.28 5.84
CA LEU A 138 10.66 -18.89 5.86
C LEU A 138 11.50 -19.70 4.86
N PRO A 139 11.41 -21.04 4.79
CA PRO A 139 12.09 -21.80 3.75
C PRO A 139 11.71 -21.34 2.33
N ALA A 140 10.43 -21.05 2.06
CA ALA A 140 10.00 -20.55 0.76
C ALA A 140 10.64 -19.19 0.43
N ALA A 141 10.62 -18.24 1.37
CA ALA A 141 11.23 -16.92 1.19
C ALA A 141 12.75 -17.01 0.96
N LYS A 142 13.44 -17.91 1.66
CA LYS A 142 14.87 -18.19 1.45
C LYS A 142 15.15 -18.76 0.06
N ASN A 143 14.34 -19.71 -0.40
CA ASN A 143 14.51 -20.30 -1.73
C ASN A 143 14.26 -19.29 -2.84
N VAL A 144 13.26 -18.42 -2.69
CA VAL A 144 13.02 -17.30 -3.63
C VAL A 144 14.22 -16.36 -3.69
N TYR A 145 14.76 -15.93 -2.55
CA TYR A 145 15.93 -15.06 -2.52
C TYR A 145 17.19 -15.73 -3.09
N SER A 146 17.43 -17.00 -2.75
CA SER A 146 18.56 -17.77 -3.28
C SER A 146 18.50 -17.90 -4.80
N ALA A 147 17.31 -18.20 -5.33
CA ALA A 147 17.09 -18.26 -6.77
C ALA A 147 17.26 -16.90 -7.47
N LEU A 148 16.78 -15.81 -6.87
CA LEU A 148 17.07 -14.44 -7.36
C LEU A 148 18.57 -14.17 -7.40
N SER A 149 19.30 -14.54 -6.33
CA SER A 149 20.76 -14.34 -6.24
C SER A 149 21.51 -15.12 -7.32
N ARG A 150 21.14 -16.38 -7.57
CA ARG A 150 21.72 -17.19 -8.65
C ARG A 150 21.43 -16.62 -10.05
N LEU A 151 20.33 -15.88 -10.20
CA LEU A 151 19.98 -15.17 -11.43
C LEU A 151 20.54 -13.75 -11.50
N ASN A 152 21.29 -13.29 -10.48
CA ASN A 152 21.78 -11.91 -10.33
C ASN A 152 20.66 -10.85 -10.31
N LEU A 153 19.50 -11.21 -9.77
CA LEU A 153 18.31 -10.36 -9.67
C LEU A 153 18.06 -9.83 -8.25
N GLU A 154 18.82 -10.27 -7.25
CA GLU A 154 18.64 -9.92 -5.84
C GLU A 154 18.83 -8.43 -5.53
N LYS A 155 19.51 -7.69 -6.42
CA LYS A 155 19.67 -6.23 -6.35
C LYS A 155 18.59 -5.45 -7.10
N THR A 156 17.71 -6.14 -7.81
CA THR A 156 16.63 -5.55 -8.61
C THR A 156 15.26 -5.86 -8.02
N VAL A 157 15.09 -7.05 -7.43
CA VAL A 157 13.83 -7.58 -6.95
C VAL A 157 13.92 -7.87 -5.45
N GLU A 158 13.18 -7.11 -4.66
CA GLU A 158 13.06 -7.30 -3.21
C GLU A 158 12.23 -8.55 -2.88
N VAL A 159 12.62 -9.31 -1.85
CA VAL A 159 11.80 -10.40 -1.30
C VAL A 159 11.14 -9.92 -0.01
N SER A 160 9.83 -10.05 0.10
CA SER A 160 9.05 -9.64 1.27
C SER A 160 7.95 -10.66 1.61
N SER A 161 7.27 -10.50 2.74
CA SER A 161 6.06 -11.24 3.11
C SER A 161 5.11 -10.32 3.88
N PRO A 162 4.03 -9.83 3.25
CA PRO A 162 2.98 -9.04 3.90
C PRO A 162 2.27 -9.79 5.03
N ASN A 163 2.09 -9.11 6.17
CA ASN A 163 1.43 -9.65 7.37
C ASN A 163 0.11 -8.92 7.63
N SER A 164 -0.85 -9.57 8.28
CA SER A 164 -1.99 -8.87 8.89
C SER A 164 -1.64 -8.44 10.31
N GLU A 165 -2.44 -7.54 10.90
CA GLU A 165 -2.31 -7.22 12.34
C GLU A 165 -2.63 -8.41 13.26
N ALA A 166 -3.13 -9.54 12.73
CA ALA A 166 -3.34 -10.76 13.51
C ALA A 166 -2.03 -11.37 14.05
N VAL A 167 -0.87 -10.92 13.58
CA VAL A 167 0.43 -11.29 14.17
C VAL A 167 0.67 -10.66 15.55
N PHE A 168 -0.09 -9.62 15.92
CA PHE A 168 0.07 -8.91 17.18
C PHE A 168 -0.82 -9.48 18.29
N ALA A 169 -0.30 -9.55 19.51
CA ALA A 169 -1.07 -9.90 20.70
C ALA A 169 -1.93 -8.73 21.18
N ASN A 170 -1.42 -7.52 20.98
CA ASN A 170 -2.04 -6.27 21.37
C ASN A 170 -1.46 -5.15 20.49
N SER A 171 -2.22 -4.09 20.25
CA SER A 171 -1.80 -2.95 19.43
C SER A 171 -2.18 -1.59 20.05
N TYR A 172 -2.87 -1.59 21.19
CA TYR A 172 -3.32 -0.40 21.90
C TYR A 172 -2.87 -0.41 23.38
N PRO A 173 -2.30 0.71 23.90
CA PRO A 173 -1.73 1.80 23.11
C PRO A 173 -0.53 1.29 22.26
N PRO A 174 -0.08 2.01 21.23
CA PRO A 174 0.98 1.55 20.32
C PRO A 174 2.25 1.04 21.04
N SER A 175 2.69 1.71 22.11
CA SER A 175 3.85 1.32 22.92
C SER A 175 3.72 -0.04 23.63
N ALA A 176 2.49 -0.55 23.77
CA ALA A 176 2.23 -1.86 24.33
C ALA A 176 2.48 -2.97 23.30
N CYS A 177 2.41 -2.68 21.99
CA CYS A 177 2.35 -3.69 20.95
C CYS A 177 3.48 -4.73 20.99
N THR A 178 3.13 -6.01 20.86
CA THR A 178 4.02 -7.16 20.75
C THR A 178 3.44 -8.16 19.76
N PHE A 179 4.28 -8.96 19.12
CA PHE A 179 3.82 -10.15 18.41
C PHE A 179 3.21 -11.17 19.39
N LYS A 180 2.28 -12.00 18.92
CA LYS A 180 1.79 -13.16 19.69
C LYS A 180 2.93 -14.15 19.93
N GLU A 181 2.90 -14.84 21.08
CA GLU A 181 3.99 -15.74 21.49
C GLU A 181 4.14 -16.94 20.54
N ASP A 182 3.03 -17.53 20.12
CA ASP A 182 2.97 -18.63 19.14
C ASP A 182 3.49 -18.20 17.77
N VAL A 183 3.14 -17.00 17.32
CA VAL A 183 3.63 -16.41 16.07
C VAL A 183 5.12 -16.05 16.16
N LEU A 184 5.61 -15.64 17.33
CA LEU A 184 6.98 -15.13 17.51
C LEU A 184 8.04 -16.19 17.17
N VAL A 185 7.74 -17.47 17.38
CA VAL A 185 8.61 -18.61 17.03
C VAL A 185 8.95 -18.64 15.54
N TYR A 186 8.00 -18.25 14.69
CA TYR A 186 8.16 -18.16 13.24
C TYR A 186 8.58 -16.76 12.77
N MET A 187 8.03 -15.73 13.40
CA MET A 187 8.27 -14.33 13.05
C MET A 187 9.73 -13.93 13.27
N LYS A 188 10.36 -14.28 14.41
CA LYS A 188 11.75 -13.87 14.69
C LYS A 188 12.74 -14.39 13.64
N PRO A 189 12.76 -15.69 13.28
CA PRO A 189 13.59 -16.18 12.17
C PRO A 189 13.31 -15.50 10.83
N LEU A 190 12.05 -15.19 10.52
CA LEU A 190 11.67 -14.46 9.31
C LEU A 190 12.21 -13.02 9.30
N LEU A 191 12.03 -12.29 10.40
CA LEU A 191 12.59 -10.94 10.57
C LEU A 191 14.12 -10.95 10.51
N GLN A 192 14.76 -11.97 11.08
CA GLN A 192 16.22 -12.12 11.01
C GLN A 192 16.69 -12.26 9.56
N PHE A 193 15.99 -13.06 8.76
CA PHE A 193 16.28 -13.21 7.34
C PHE A 193 16.04 -11.92 6.57
N PHE A 194 14.88 -11.26 6.74
CA PHE A 194 14.59 -9.99 6.07
C PHE A 194 15.57 -8.88 6.47
N SER A 195 16.01 -8.83 7.72
CA SER A 195 17.05 -7.91 8.15
C SER A 195 18.40 -8.15 7.48
N GLN A 196 18.75 -9.41 7.16
CA GLN A 196 20.01 -9.76 6.48
C GLN A 196 20.00 -9.33 5.01
N ILE A 197 18.84 -9.43 4.35
CA ILE A 197 18.68 -9.04 2.93
C ILE A 197 18.23 -7.59 2.76
N GLY A 198 18.04 -6.85 3.86
CA GLY A 198 17.64 -5.44 3.83
C GLY A 198 16.20 -5.19 3.42
N SER A 199 15.30 -6.17 3.63
CA SER A 199 13.89 -6.09 3.30
C SER A 199 13.05 -5.46 4.43
N PRO A 200 12.09 -4.56 4.12
CA PRO A 200 11.16 -3.99 5.09
C PRO A 200 10.18 -5.01 5.69
N PHE A 201 9.59 -4.66 6.83
CA PHE A 201 8.41 -5.32 7.37
C PHE A 201 7.16 -4.77 6.68
N TYR A 202 6.44 -5.65 5.97
CA TYR A 202 5.17 -5.29 5.34
C TYR A 202 3.99 -5.68 6.24
N ILE A 203 3.09 -4.72 6.48
CA ILE A 203 1.91 -4.90 7.33
C ILE A 203 0.65 -4.36 6.63
N ASN A 204 -0.43 -5.12 6.68
CA ASN A 204 -1.76 -4.72 6.26
C ASN A 204 -2.43 -4.03 7.45
N ALA A 205 -2.60 -2.71 7.37
CA ALA A 205 -3.07 -1.87 8.47
C ALA A 205 -4.39 -1.21 8.11
N TYR A 206 -5.49 -1.64 8.74
CA TYR A 206 -6.84 -1.21 8.38
C TYR A 206 -7.57 -0.55 9.55
N PRO A 207 -7.55 0.80 9.65
CA PRO A 207 -8.41 1.52 10.59
C PRO A 207 -9.90 1.22 10.42
N PHE A 208 -10.32 0.92 9.18
CA PHE A 208 -11.69 0.49 8.89
C PHE A 208 -12.07 -0.79 9.65
N LEU A 209 -11.21 -1.81 9.65
CA LEU A 209 -11.52 -3.07 10.31
C LEU A 209 -11.58 -2.91 11.83
N ALA A 210 -10.66 -2.13 12.42
CA ALA A 210 -10.70 -1.81 13.84
C ALA A 210 -12.01 -1.10 14.21
N TYR A 211 -12.38 -0.02 13.49
CA TYR A 211 -13.63 0.70 13.72
C TYR A 211 -14.88 -0.17 13.49
N LYS A 212 -14.88 -1.00 12.44
CA LYS A 212 -15.99 -1.90 12.14
C LYS A 212 -16.25 -2.89 13.29
N PHE A 213 -15.20 -3.34 13.96
CA PHE A 213 -15.29 -4.32 15.04
C PHE A 213 -15.70 -3.70 16.38
N ASP A 214 -15.32 -2.44 16.62
CA ASP A 214 -15.64 -1.73 17.87
C ASP A 214 -16.08 -0.27 17.62
N PRO A 215 -17.23 -0.05 16.97
CA PRO A 215 -17.70 1.28 16.60
C PRO A 215 -18.22 2.10 17.79
N GLU A 216 -18.47 1.45 18.93
CA GLU A 216 -18.96 2.09 20.15
C GLU A 216 -17.85 2.81 20.92
N HIS A 217 -16.63 2.27 20.90
CA HIS A 217 -15.50 2.84 21.66
C HIS A 217 -14.48 3.57 20.77
N ILE A 218 -14.41 3.27 19.47
CA ILE A 218 -13.50 3.94 18.55
C ILE A 218 -14.17 5.17 17.94
N ASP A 219 -13.63 6.37 18.19
CA ASP A 219 -14.07 7.58 17.50
C ASP A 219 -13.77 7.47 16.00
N ILE A 220 -14.81 7.46 15.16
CA ILE A 220 -14.66 7.36 13.71
C ILE A 220 -13.77 8.48 13.14
N ARG A 221 -13.75 9.67 13.76
CA ARG A 221 -12.91 10.79 13.34
C ARG A 221 -11.43 10.49 13.52
N TYR A 222 -11.07 9.71 14.54
CA TYR A 222 -9.71 9.21 14.75
C TYR A 222 -9.29 8.22 13.65
N ALA A 223 -10.21 7.36 13.22
CA ALA A 223 -9.97 6.44 12.11
C ALA A 223 -9.93 7.13 10.74
N LEU A 224 -10.62 8.26 10.58
CA LEU A 224 -10.75 9.02 9.32
C LEU A 224 -9.79 10.23 9.18
N PHE A 225 -8.82 10.40 10.09
CA PHE A 225 -7.90 11.54 10.11
C PHE A 225 -8.58 12.91 10.29
N GLU A 226 -9.79 12.94 10.84
CA GLU A 226 -10.53 14.16 11.11
C GLU A 226 -10.16 14.72 12.50
N LYS A 227 -10.56 15.96 12.80
CA LYS A 227 -10.27 16.57 14.11
C LYS A 227 -10.96 15.79 15.23
N ASN A 228 -10.17 15.26 16.15
CA ASN A 228 -10.60 14.46 17.29
C ASN A 228 -9.64 14.66 18.48
N PRO A 229 -9.98 14.20 19.70
CA PRO A 229 -9.10 14.32 20.87
C PRO A 229 -7.77 13.55 20.75
N GLY A 230 -7.68 12.58 19.83
CA GLY A 230 -6.54 11.68 19.66
C GLY A 230 -6.39 10.69 20.81
N ILE A 231 -5.33 9.89 20.74
CA ILE A 231 -4.93 8.95 21.78
C ILE A 231 -3.56 9.35 22.31
N TYR A 232 -3.46 9.50 23.62
CA TYR A 232 -2.19 9.76 24.29
C TYR A 232 -1.58 8.45 24.80
N ASP A 233 -0.37 8.14 24.32
CA ASP A 233 0.42 6.99 24.77
C ASP A 233 1.39 7.44 25.86
N ALA A 234 1.02 7.18 27.12
CA ALA A 234 1.77 7.64 28.29
C ALA A 234 3.19 7.07 28.39
N LYS A 235 3.46 5.89 27.82
CA LYS A 235 4.78 5.25 27.91
C LYS A 235 5.79 5.90 26.95
N THR A 236 5.32 6.37 25.79
CA THR A 236 6.17 7.05 24.81
C THR A 236 6.03 8.57 24.83
N ASN A 237 5.07 9.10 25.58
CA ASN A 237 4.68 10.52 25.59
C ASN A 237 4.32 11.03 24.18
N ILE A 238 3.69 10.17 23.38
CA ILE A 238 3.26 10.48 22.02
C ILE A 238 1.74 10.67 22.00
N HIS A 239 1.32 11.72 21.32
CA HIS A 239 -0.09 11.92 20.97
C HIS A 239 -0.33 11.52 19.53
N TYR A 240 -1.20 10.52 19.33
CA TYR A 240 -1.64 10.07 18.02
C TYR A 240 -2.93 10.78 17.64
N SER A 241 -2.86 11.56 16.56
CA SER A 241 -4.02 12.28 16.04
C SER A 241 -4.92 11.43 15.12
N ASN A 242 -4.43 10.28 14.66
CA ASN A 242 -5.15 9.35 13.81
C ASN A 242 -4.68 7.90 14.01
N MET A 243 -5.56 6.96 13.71
CA MET A 243 -5.34 5.52 13.93
C MET A 243 -4.27 4.92 13.03
N PHE A 244 -4.15 5.38 11.78
CA PHE A 244 -3.18 4.84 10.83
C PHE A 244 -1.74 5.03 11.32
N GLU A 245 -1.37 6.24 11.78
CA GLU A 245 -0.06 6.49 12.37
C GLU A 245 0.18 5.64 13.63
N ALA A 246 -0.87 5.42 14.44
CA ALA A 246 -0.80 4.56 15.62
C ALA A 246 -0.57 3.08 15.27
N GLN A 247 -1.21 2.56 14.22
CA GLN A 247 -1.01 1.18 13.73
C GLN A 247 0.41 0.98 13.16
N VAL A 248 0.90 1.96 12.38
CA VAL A 248 2.29 1.95 11.87
C VAL A 248 3.28 1.92 13.03
N ASP A 249 3.06 2.74 14.06
CA ASP A 249 3.96 2.81 15.21
C ASP A 249 3.83 1.60 16.15
N ALA A 250 2.65 0.98 16.25
CA ALA A 250 2.49 -0.31 16.91
C ALA A 250 3.39 -1.39 16.26
N ALA A 251 3.42 -1.45 14.93
CA ALA A 251 4.31 -2.37 14.21
C ALA A 251 5.80 -2.06 14.50
N TYR A 252 6.21 -0.78 14.48
CA TYR A 252 7.59 -0.40 14.84
C TYR A 252 7.96 -0.80 16.27
N VAL A 253 7.05 -0.63 17.22
CA VAL A 253 7.25 -1.03 18.62
C VAL A 253 7.38 -2.55 18.75
N ALA A 254 6.53 -3.32 18.06
CA ALA A 254 6.62 -4.78 18.06
C ALA A 254 7.96 -5.27 17.49
N LEU A 255 8.42 -4.67 16.38
CA LEU A 255 9.73 -4.95 15.80
C LEU A 255 10.86 -4.62 16.77
N GLU A 256 10.80 -3.46 17.44
CA GLU A 256 11.81 -3.06 18.42
C GLU A 256 11.92 -4.05 19.58
N LYS A 257 10.80 -4.47 20.15
CA LYS A 257 10.77 -5.49 21.22
C LYS A 257 11.22 -6.87 20.74
N ALA A 258 11.04 -7.18 19.45
CA ALA A 258 11.55 -8.40 18.85
C ALA A 258 13.05 -8.34 18.48
N GLY A 259 13.72 -7.19 18.64
CA GLY A 259 15.15 -6.99 18.35
C GLY A 259 15.45 -6.36 16.99
N PHE A 260 14.43 -5.91 16.25
CA PHE A 260 14.52 -5.42 14.86
C PHE A 260 14.20 -3.94 14.70
N GLY A 261 14.52 -3.10 15.71
CA GLY A 261 14.11 -1.69 15.75
C GLY A 261 14.60 -0.78 14.61
N LYS A 262 15.55 -1.25 13.78
CA LYS A 262 16.05 -0.54 12.58
C LYS A 262 15.26 -0.85 11.30
N MET A 263 14.47 -1.92 11.30
CA MET A 263 13.70 -2.37 10.14
C MET A 263 12.64 -1.34 9.76
N GLU A 264 12.52 -1.04 8.47
CA GLU A 264 11.47 -0.16 7.95
C GLU A 264 10.11 -0.87 7.99
N VAL A 265 9.03 -0.12 8.19
CA VAL A 265 7.66 -0.60 8.04
C VAL A 265 7.08 0.01 6.78
N ILE A 266 6.52 -0.82 5.90
CA ILE A 266 5.73 -0.40 4.74
C ILE A 266 4.33 -0.98 4.89
N VAL A 267 3.31 -0.15 4.67
CA VAL A 267 1.93 -0.64 4.70
C VAL A 267 1.60 -1.29 3.36
N SER A 268 1.48 -2.63 3.33
CA SER A 268 1.20 -3.41 2.11
C SER A 268 -0.25 -3.33 1.66
N GLU A 269 -1.15 -2.97 2.57
CA GLU A 269 -2.57 -2.74 2.32
C GLU A 269 -3.17 -1.82 3.38
N THR A 270 -4.01 -0.90 2.93
CA THR A 270 -4.86 -0.09 3.78
C THR A 270 -5.99 0.52 2.97
N GLY A 271 -7.18 0.67 3.53
CA GLY A 271 -8.33 1.15 2.77
C GLY A 271 -9.59 1.22 3.61
N TRP A 272 -10.68 1.62 2.97
CA TRP A 272 -11.98 1.77 3.62
C TRP A 272 -13.11 1.44 2.65
N ALA A 273 -13.98 0.51 3.03
CA ALA A 273 -15.08 0.06 2.18
C ALA A 273 -16.16 1.14 2.01
N SER A 274 -16.59 1.35 0.76
CA SER A 274 -17.60 2.34 0.40
C SER A 274 -19.05 1.88 0.61
N ARG A 275 -19.25 0.58 0.85
CA ARG A 275 -20.53 -0.06 1.15
C ARG A 275 -20.27 -1.36 1.89
N GLY A 276 -21.08 -1.70 2.89
CA GLY A 276 -21.02 -2.95 3.62
C GLY A 276 -22.41 -3.50 3.92
N ASP A 277 -22.45 -4.63 4.62
CA ASP A 277 -23.69 -5.17 5.20
C ASP A 277 -24.19 -4.29 6.35
N GLU A 278 -25.40 -4.53 6.86
CA GLU A 278 -26.02 -3.70 7.91
C GLU A 278 -25.20 -3.63 9.21
N ASN A 279 -24.44 -4.70 9.51
CA ASN A 279 -23.56 -4.78 10.67
C ASN A 279 -22.13 -4.27 10.41
N GLU A 280 -21.84 -3.74 9.22
CA GLU A 280 -20.50 -3.24 8.88
C GLU A 280 -20.41 -1.72 9.09
N ALA A 281 -20.37 -1.34 10.36
CA ALA A 281 -20.33 0.05 10.78
C ALA A 281 -19.24 0.85 10.04
N GLY A 282 -19.63 2.04 9.55
CA GLY A 282 -18.72 2.96 8.88
C GLY A 282 -18.51 2.70 7.39
N ALA A 283 -18.99 1.59 6.81
CA ALA A 283 -18.84 1.27 5.39
C ALA A 283 -19.75 2.14 4.50
N THR A 284 -19.32 3.37 4.23
CA THR A 284 -20.08 4.35 3.42
C THR A 284 -19.18 5.07 2.43
N ILE A 285 -19.75 5.52 1.31
CA ILE A 285 -19.05 6.31 0.29
C ILE A 285 -18.38 7.55 0.92
N LYS A 286 -19.06 8.22 1.86
CA LYS A 286 -18.53 9.40 2.56
C LYS A 286 -17.25 9.05 3.32
N ASN A 287 -17.28 7.99 4.12
CA ASN A 287 -16.13 7.59 4.94
C ASN A 287 -14.98 7.05 4.08
N ALA A 288 -15.27 6.24 3.07
CA ALA A 288 -14.28 5.75 2.13
C ALA A 288 -13.56 6.89 1.40
N ARG A 289 -14.32 7.89 0.94
CA ARG A 289 -13.76 9.11 0.35
C ARG A 289 -12.89 9.88 1.34
N THR A 290 -13.38 10.11 2.55
CA THR A 290 -12.63 10.86 3.59
C THR A 290 -11.33 10.15 3.92
N TYR A 291 -11.37 8.84 4.19
CA TYR A 291 -10.21 8.04 4.54
C TYR A 291 -9.13 8.08 3.44
N ASN A 292 -9.48 7.69 2.21
CA ASN A 292 -8.52 7.58 1.11
C ASN A 292 -7.98 8.95 0.67
N HIS A 293 -8.79 10.01 0.73
CA HIS A 293 -8.33 11.38 0.47
C HIS A 293 -7.34 11.87 1.53
N ASN A 294 -7.65 11.65 2.81
CA ASN A 294 -6.80 12.10 3.92
C ASN A 294 -5.51 11.29 4.02
N LEU A 295 -5.56 9.98 3.77
CA LEU A 295 -4.38 9.13 3.65
C LEU A 295 -3.47 9.61 2.52
N ARG A 296 -4.02 9.90 1.34
CA ARG A 296 -3.25 10.47 0.22
C ARG A 296 -2.56 11.78 0.60
N LYS A 297 -3.26 12.67 1.30
CA LYS A 297 -2.69 13.92 1.83
C LYS A 297 -1.59 13.67 2.85
N LEU A 298 -1.76 12.71 3.75
CA LEU A 298 -0.76 12.34 4.76
C LEU A 298 0.53 11.86 4.07
N LEU A 299 0.42 10.90 3.17
CA LEU A 299 1.55 10.32 2.44
C LEU A 299 2.25 11.35 1.52
N ALA A 300 1.50 12.31 0.96
CA ALA A 300 2.05 13.39 0.17
C ALA A 300 2.98 14.34 0.96
N LYS A 301 2.85 14.39 2.30
CA LYS A 301 3.76 15.19 3.16
C LYS A 301 5.16 14.60 3.23
N LYS A 302 5.35 13.33 2.85
CA LYS A 302 6.64 12.61 2.91
C LYS A 302 7.29 12.70 4.30
N LYS A 303 6.48 12.54 5.34
CA LYS A 303 6.94 12.50 6.75
C LYS A 303 6.85 11.08 7.29
N GLY A 304 7.62 10.81 8.33
CA GLY A 304 7.41 9.62 9.13
C GLY A 304 6.26 9.77 10.11
N SER A 305 5.94 8.66 10.77
CA SER A 305 4.99 8.59 11.88
C SER A 305 5.55 9.27 13.14
N PRO A 306 4.72 9.55 14.16
CA PRO A 306 5.16 10.17 15.41
C PRO A 306 6.33 9.45 16.12
N TYR A 307 6.33 8.12 16.17
CA TYR A 307 7.39 7.31 16.82
C TYR A 307 8.63 7.13 15.92
N ARG A 308 8.49 7.28 14.59
CA ARG A 308 9.58 7.18 13.61
C ARG A 308 9.57 8.37 12.62
N PRO A 309 9.78 9.62 13.08
CA PRO A 309 9.60 10.81 12.25
C PRO A 309 10.57 10.92 11.07
N LYS A 310 11.71 10.20 11.13
CA LYS A 310 12.74 10.15 10.09
C LYS A 310 12.53 9.04 9.05
N LYS A 311 11.56 8.13 9.24
CA LYS A 311 11.25 7.04 8.31
C LYS A 311 9.97 7.38 7.56
N VAL A 312 10.10 7.82 6.32
CA VAL A 312 8.96 8.26 5.51
C VAL A 312 7.93 7.14 5.38
N MET A 313 6.67 7.42 5.72
CA MET A 313 5.59 6.45 5.58
C MET A 313 5.28 6.17 4.11
N LYS A 314 5.09 4.88 3.81
CA LYS A 314 4.73 4.37 2.49
C LYS A 314 3.55 3.42 2.64
N ALA A 315 2.58 3.49 1.73
CA ALA A 315 1.43 2.59 1.74
C ALA A 315 0.94 2.24 0.33
N TYR A 316 0.47 1.00 0.19
CA TYR A 316 -0.39 0.58 -0.90
C TYR A 316 -1.86 0.67 -0.45
N VAL A 317 -2.67 1.40 -1.22
CA VAL A 317 -4.10 1.55 -0.95
C VAL A 317 -4.86 0.36 -1.53
N PHE A 318 -5.61 -0.32 -0.67
CA PHE A 318 -6.51 -1.41 -1.01
C PHE A 318 -7.92 -0.85 -1.28
N ALA A 319 -8.45 -0.93 -2.50
CA ALA A 319 -7.82 -1.45 -3.73
C ALA A 319 -8.14 -0.57 -4.94
N LEU A 320 -7.52 -0.88 -6.08
CA LEU A 320 -7.73 -0.12 -7.31
C LEU A 320 -9.20 -0.20 -7.77
N PHE A 321 -9.81 -1.38 -7.75
CA PHE A 321 -11.19 -1.60 -8.20
C PHE A 321 -12.06 -2.23 -7.13
N ASN A 322 -13.38 -2.05 -7.26
CA ASN A 322 -14.35 -2.93 -6.61
C ASN A 322 -14.25 -4.32 -7.25
N GLU A 323 -14.10 -5.35 -6.44
CA GLU A 323 -13.87 -6.72 -6.88
C GLU A 323 -15.12 -7.59 -6.62
N ASN A 324 -15.96 -7.78 -7.63
CA ASN A 324 -17.30 -8.35 -7.46
C ASN A 324 -17.34 -9.83 -7.05
N LEU A 325 -16.25 -10.59 -7.25
CA LEU A 325 -16.17 -12.00 -6.91
C LEU A 325 -15.49 -12.24 -5.54
N LYS A 326 -15.08 -11.19 -4.81
CA LYS A 326 -14.51 -11.38 -3.46
C LYS A 326 -15.54 -12.05 -2.53
N PRO A 327 -15.16 -13.14 -1.84
CA PRO A 327 -16.03 -13.81 -0.89
C PRO A 327 -16.18 -12.97 0.39
N GLY A 328 -17.07 -13.40 1.29
CA GLY A 328 -17.28 -12.74 2.58
C GLY A 328 -18.30 -11.59 2.53
N PRO A 329 -18.23 -10.64 3.48
CA PRO A 329 -19.23 -9.60 3.66
C PRO A 329 -19.23 -8.58 2.51
N THR A 330 -20.27 -7.75 2.41
CA THR A 330 -20.41 -6.79 1.30
C THR A 330 -19.28 -5.79 1.21
N SER A 331 -18.64 -5.42 2.33
CA SER A 331 -17.46 -4.56 2.33
C SER A 331 -16.33 -5.05 1.43
N GLU A 332 -16.08 -6.36 1.37
CA GLU A 332 -15.01 -6.97 0.58
C GLU A 332 -15.10 -6.62 -0.91
N ARG A 333 -16.32 -6.44 -1.43
CA ARG A 333 -16.59 -6.12 -2.84
C ARG A 333 -16.56 -4.62 -3.14
N ASN A 334 -16.31 -3.77 -2.13
CA ASN A 334 -16.56 -2.32 -2.21
C ASN A 334 -15.39 -1.44 -1.70
N PHE A 335 -14.16 -1.94 -1.69
CA PHE A 335 -12.93 -1.19 -1.33
C PHE A 335 -12.35 -0.31 -2.46
N GLY A 336 -12.85 -0.45 -3.69
CA GLY A 336 -12.28 0.17 -4.87
C GLY A 336 -12.23 1.69 -4.85
N LEU A 337 -11.09 2.25 -5.29
CA LEU A 337 -10.98 3.65 -5.68
C LEU A 337 -11.73 3.94 -6.99
N PHE A 338 -11.82 2.93 -7.85
CA PHE A 338 -12.56 2.95 -9.11
C PHE A 338 -13.62 1.84 -9.14
N LYS A 339 -14.67 2.07 -9.92
CA LYS A 339 -15.66 1.06 -10.26
C LYS A 339 -15.11 0.13 -11.37
N PRO A 340 -15.71 -1.05 -11.60
CA PRO A 340 -15.23 -1.99 -12.62
C PRO A 340 -15.20 -1.42 -14.04
N ASP A 341 -16.05 -0.43 -14.34
CA ASP A 341 -16.07 0.25 -15.65
C ASP A 341 -14.95 1.28 -15.85
N GLY A 342 -14.07 1.47 -14.85
CA GLY A 342 -12.98 2.44 -14.84
C GLY A 342 -13.38 3.85 -14.41
N SER A 343 -14.64 4.12 -14.09
CA SER A 343 -15.06 5.40 -13.51
C SER A 343 -14.64 5.50 -12.03
N ILE A 344 -14.47 6.72 -11.50
CA ILE A 344 -14.15 6.90 -10.07
C ILE A 344 -15.31 6.40 -9.19
N ALA A 345 -14.99 5.71 -8.09
CA ALA A 345 -15.99 5.34 -7.09
C ALA A 345 -16.42 6.57 -6.27
N TYR A 346 -15.47 7.45 -5.96
CA TYR A 346 -15.65 8.72 -5.25
C TYR A 346 -14.46 9.66 -5.52
N ASP A 347 -14.67 10.99 -5.46
CA ASP A 347 -13.61 11.96 -5.83
C ASP A 347 -12.58 12.17 -4.72
N ILE A 348 -11.38 11.61 -4.90
CA ILE A 348 -10.16 11.86 -4.10
C ILE A 348 -9.06 12.54 -4.92
N GLY A 349 -9.42 13.23 -6.01
CA GLY A 349 -8.46 13.88 -6.90
C GLY A 349 -7.88 12.96 -7.98
N PHE A 350 -8.57 11.89 -8.35
CA PHE A 350 -8.23 11.04 -9.50
C PHE A 350 -9.22 11.25 -10.64
N THR A 351 -8.78 10.92 -11.86
CA THR A 351 -9.63 10.90 -13.06
C THR A 351 -9.80 9.44 -13.48
N GLY A 352 -11.04 9.04 -13.80
CA GLY A 352 -11.34 7.70 -14.29
C GLY A 352 -11.02 7.52 -15.77
N LEU A 353 -11.20 6.29 -16.28
CA LEU A 353 -11.19 6.00 -17.72
C LEU A 353 -12.44 6.54 -18.44
N LYS A 354 -13.49 6.83 -17.68
CA LYS A 354 -14.75 7.40 -18.14
C LYS A 354 -15.15 8.56 -17.23
N ASP A 355 -15.90 9.51 -17.80
CA ASP A 355 -16.54 10.56 -17.01
C ASP A 355 -17.52 9.95 -16.00
N SER A 356 -17.52 10.46 -14.77
CA SER A 356 -18.33 9.95 -13.67
C SER A 356 -19.22 11.05 -13.10
N SER A 357 -20.48 10.72 -12.78
CA SER A 357 -21.35 11.63 -12.03
C SER A 357 -20.79 11.96 -10.64
N ALA A 358 -19.87 11.14 -10.10
CA ALA A 358 -19.18 11.43 -8.85
C ALA A 358 -18.17 12.59 -8.97
N ALA A 359 -17.77 12.99 -10.19
CA ALA A 359 -16.93 14.16 -10.43
C ALA A 359 -17.71 15.48 -10.38
N SER A 360 -19.05 15.44 -10.47
CA SER A 360 -19.90 16.63 -10.57
C SER A 360 -19.94 17.50 -9.30
N LEU A 361 -19.47 16.99 -8.15
CA LEU A 361 -19.43 17.72 -6.88
C LEU A 361 -18.35 18.83 -6.82
N ARG A 362 -17.54 19.01 -7.87
CA ARG A 362 -16.54 20.09 -7.96
C ARG A 362 -17.11 21.48 -8.29
N LEU A 363 -18.38 21.61 -8.70
CA LEU A 363 -18.86 22.88 -9.28
C LEU A 363 -19.47 23.91 -8.30
N LEU A 364 -19.49 23.68 -6.98
CA LEU A 364 -20.19 24.58 -6.04
C LEU A 364 -19.36 25.15 -4.88
N SER A 365 -18.03 25.08 -4.91
CA SER A 365 -17.20 25.71 -3.87
C SER A 365 -16.10 26.60 -4.46
N PHE A 366 -16.53 27.74 -5.02
CA PHE A 366 -15.73 28.95 -5.09
C PHE A 366 -16.61 30.14 -4.72
N LYS A 367 -16.71 30.43 -3.43
CA LYS A 367 -17.05 31.76 -2.93
C LYS A 367 -16.25 32.01 -1.65
N GLY A 368 -15.36 32.99 -1.70
CA GLY A 368 -14.78 33.57 -0.50
C GLY A 368 -13.30 33.90 -0.57
N ILE A 369 -12.88 34.77 -1.48
CA ILE A 369 -11.76 35.70 -1.21
C ILE A 369 -12.26 37.10 -1.61
N GLY A 370 -12.21 38.01 -0.65
CA GLY A 370 -13.05 39.20 -0.58
C GLY A 370 -12.55 40.44 -1.30
N ALA A 371 -13.39 41.47 -1.23
CA ALA A 371 -13.02 42.86 -1.38
C ALA A 371 -13.92 43.71 -0.46
N HIS A 372 -13.27 44.65 0.22
CA HIS A 372 -13.85 45.65 1.11
C HIS A 372 -14.76 46.65 0.37
N HIS A 373 -15.60 47.32 1.18
CA HIS A 373 -16.30 48.60 0.99
C HIS A 373 -17.77 48.59 0.56
N GLY A 374 -18.56 49.37 1.31
CA GLY A 374 -19.37 50.41 0.71
C GLY A 374 -20.87 50.15 0.63
N TRP A 375 -21.62 51.05 1.24
CA TRP A 375 -23.07 51.16 1.26
C TRP A 375 -23.61 51.69 -0.09
N PHE A 376 -24.73 51.12 -0.55
CA PHE A 376 -25.87 51.67 -1.36
C PHE A 376 -26.34 50.77 -2.54
N PRO A 377 -27.66 50.65 -2.79
CA PRO A 377 -28.23 49.81 -3.86
C PRO A 377 -28.91 50.61 -5.00
N SER A 378 -28.83 50.14 -6.25
CA SER A 378 -29.78 50.38 -7.37
C SER A 378 -29.21 49.72 -8.66
N SER A 379 -29.82 48.66 -9.21
CA SER A 379 -30.90 48.60 -10.23
C SER A 379 -30.42 48.63 -11.71
N TYR A 380 -31.20 47.93 -12.55
CA TYR A 380 -31.17 47.79 -14.03
C TYR A 380 -30.19 46.73 -14.60
N ALA A 381 -30.68 45.62 -15.21
CA ALA A 381 -31.25 45.46 -16.57
C ALA A 381 -30.17 45.57 -17.67
N LEU A 382 -30.12 44.88 -18.81
CA LEU A 382 -30.82 43.75 -19.44
C LEU A 382 -29.91 43.36 -20.64
N VAL A 383 -29.78 42.07 -20.95
CA VAL A 383 -29.64 41.39 -22.27
C VAL A 383 -28.92 42.12 -23.44
N LEU A 384 -27.98 41.44 -24.12
CA LEU A 384 -28.03 41.12 -25.58
C LEU A 384 -26.74 40.44 -26.14
N THR A 385 -26.96 39.21 -26.64
CA THR A 385 -26.53 38.61 -27.93
C THR A 385 -25.15 38.83 -28.57
N VAL A 386 -24.44 37.71 -28.73
CA VAL A 386 -23.80 37.09 -29.92
C VAL A 386 -23.68 37.90 -31.23
N CYS A 387 -22.46 37.92 -31.79
CA CYS A 387 -22.09 37.88 -33.23
C CYS A 387 -20.74 37.12 -33.32
N ALA A 388 -20.56 36.00 -34.03
CA ALA A 388 -20.72 35.66 -35.46
C ALA A 388 -19.45 35.92 -36.30
N ALA A 389 -18.88 34.85 -36.85
CA ALA A 389 -18.18 34.78 -38.13
C ALA A 389 -18.24 33.30 -38.61
N SER A 390 -19.09 32.91 -39.56
CA SER A 390 -18.94 33.08 -41.04
C SER A 390 -17.78 32.20 -41.56
N VAL A 391 -17.92 31.27 -42.54
CA VAL A 391 -18.76 31.31 -43.74
C VAL A 391 -18.64 29.99 -44.59
N LEU A 392 -19.75 29.61 -45.24
CA LEU A 392 -19.99 28.88 -46.51
C LEU A 392 -19.48 27.43 -46.79
N LEU A 393 -20.42 26.55 -47.23
CA LEU A 393 -20.54 26.06 -48.63
C LEU A 393 -21.77 25.12 -48.84
N ILE A 394 -22.69 25.54 -49.75
CA ILE A 394 -23.40 24.84 -50.87
C ILE A 394 -24.20 23.54 -50.56
N LEU A 395 -25.52 23.41 -50.87
CA LEU A 395 -26.07 22.99 -52.19
C LEU A 395 -27.63 23.00 -52.28
N SER A 396 -28.14 23.55 -53.41
CA SER A 396 -29.31 23.17 -54.24
C SER A 396 -30.71 23.02 -53.58
N SER A 397 -31.81 23.60 -54.05
CA SER A 397 -32.24 24.08 -55.39
C SER A 397 -33.26 25.20 -55.27
#